data_AF-A0A7C8YNA2-F1
#
_entry.id   AF-A0A7C8YNA2-F1
#
_cell.length_a   1.000
_cell.length_b   1.000
_cell.length_c   1.000
_cell.angle_alpha   90.00
_cell.angle_beta   90.00
_cell.angle_gamma   90.00
#
_symmetry.space_group_name_H-M   'P 1'
#
loop_
_entity.id
_entity.type
_entity.pdbx_description
1 polymer ?
#
loop_
_entity_poly.entity_id
_entity_poly.type
_entity_poly.pdbx_seq_one_letter_code
_entity_poly.pdbx_strand_id
1 'polypeptide(L)'
;QTCASSDLGIYLEEQVEAWKKITAAVHAKGAHIFCQLWHVGRASHYVYQPGGSAPISSTCKPITSRWKLLLPDGSPGDYSTPQACATSEISELVQQYRQ
;
A
#
# COMPACT_ATOMS: atom_id res chain seq x y z
N GLN A 1 7.92 11.71 2.14
CA GLN A 1 8.12 10.76 1.03
C GLN A 1 6.72 10.31 0.61
N THR A 2 6.14 10.97 -0.39
CA THR A 2 4.74 10.78 -0.80
C THR A 2 4.68 9.69 -1.88
N CYS A 3 4.01 8.57 -1.62
CA CYS A 3 3.65 7.63 -2.68
C CYS A 3 2.69 8.32 -3.65
N ALA A 4 2.95 8.18 -4.95
CA ALA A 4 2.20 8.82 -6.03
C ALA A 4 0.94 8.04 -6.43
N SER A 5 0.36 7.24 -5.52
CA SER A 5 -0.96 6.66 -5.72
C SER A 5 -2.00 7.51 -4.99
N SER A 6 -3.18 7.63 -5.58
CA SER A 6 -4.36 8.30 -5.00
C SER A 6 -4.94 7.58 -3.77
N ASP A 7 -4.24 6.55 -3.27
CA ASP A 7 -4.69 5.71 -2.17
C ASP A 7 -4.45 6.41 -0.83
N LEU A 8 -5.43 6.34 0.05
CA LEU A 8 -5.37 6.97 1.36
C LEU A 8 -4.57 6.10 2.32
N GLY A 9 -3.39 6.59 2.73
CA GLY A 9 -2.59 5.98 3.81
C GLY A 9 -3.06 6.37 5.21
N ILE A 10 -2.42 5.78 6.23
CA ILE A 10 -2.61 6.12 7.66
C ILE A 10 -1.28 5.99 8.45
N TYR A 11 -0.17 6.36 7.83
CA TYR A 11 1.17 6.24 8.41
C TYR A 11 1.88 7.59 8.61
N LEU A 12 1.23 8.69 8.20
CA LEU A 12 1.66 10.07 8.44
C LEU A 12 0.65 10.81 9.32
N GLU A 13 1.10 11.76 10.13
CA GLU A 13 0.24 12.54 11.01
C GLU A 13 -0.82 13.33 10.21
N GLU A 14 -0.45 13.88 9.05
CA GLU A 14 -1.39 14.62 8.20
C GLU A 14 -2.52 13.71 7.67
N GLN A 15 -2.23 12.43 7.43
CA GLN A 15 -3.23 11.45 7.03
C GLN A 15 -4.17 11.12 8.21
N VAL A 16 -3.63 10.97 9.42
CA VAL A 16 -4.43 10.76 10.64
C VAL A 16 -5.38 11.93 10.88
N GLU A 17 -4.91 13.17 10.77
CA GLU A 17 -5.74 14.36 10.91
C GLU A 17 -6.84 14.45 9.84
N ALA A 18 -6.57 14.00 8.62
CA ALA A 18 -7.59 13.88 7.59
C ALA A 18 -8.65 12.81 7.94
N TRP A 19 -8.22 11.63 8.40
CA TRP A 19 -9.11 10.53 8.79
C TRP A 19 -10.01 10.87 9.98
N LYS A 20 -9.53 11.64 10.96
CA LYS A 20 -10.33 12.11 12.12
C LYS A 20 -11.59 12.86 11.69
N LYS A 21 -11.52 13.66 10.62
CA LYS A 21 -12.68 14.41 10.10
C LYS A 21 -13.74 13.45 9.53
N ILE A 22 -13.30 12.41 8.82
CA ILE A 22 -14.17 11.39 8.23
C ILE A 22 -14.85 10.58 9.32
N THR A 23 -14.08 10.05 10.28
CA THR A 23 -14.63 9.21 11.36
C THR A 23 -15.56 10.00 12.27
N ALA A 24 -15.26 11.27 12.57
CA ALA A 24 -16.16 12.14 13.33
C ALA A 24 -17.52 12.33 12.62
N ALA A 25 -17.52 12.55 11.30
CA ALA A 25 -18.74 12.69 10.53
C ALA A 25 -19.59 11.40 10.48
N VAL A 26 -18.95 10.24 10.43
CA VAL A 26 -19.63 8.93 10.51
C VAL A 26 -20.23 8.73 11.90
N HIS A 27 -19.46 8.97 12.96
CA HIS A 27 -19.90 8.80 14.34
C HIS A 27 -21.02 9.80 14.73
N ALA A 28 -21.00 11.02 14.20
CA ALA A 28 -22.08 11.99 14.39
C ALA A 28 -23.45 11.49 13.87
N LYS A 29 -23.45 10.50 12.98
CA LYS A 29 -24.66 9.83 12.46
C LYS A 29 -24.99 8.52 13.18
N GLY A 30 -24.28 8.19 14.26
CA GLY A 30 -24.49 6.96 15.04
C GLY A 30 -24.01 5.68 14.34
N ALA A 31 -23.19 5.79 13.29
CA ALA A 31 -22.64 4.64 12.58
C ALA A 31 -21.23 4.28 13.10
N HIS A 32 -20.76 3.09 12.76
CA HIS A 32 -19.40 2.62 13.03
C HIS A 32 -18.64 2.42 11.72
N ILE A 33 -17.33 2.69 11.75
CA ILE A 33 -16.43 2.50 10.61
C ILE A 33 -15.10 1.90 11.07
N PHE A 34 -14.56 1.00 10.26
CA PHE A 34 -13.24 0.41 10.45
C PHE A 34 -12.33 0.77 9.27
N CYS A 35 -11.04 0.96 9.53
CA CYS A 35 -10.04 1.17 8.49
C CYS A 35 -9.47 -0.18 8.05
N GLN A 36 -9.57 -0.50 6.76
CA GLN A 36 -8.88 -1.67 6.20
C GLN A 36 -7.40 -1.31 5.98
N LEU A 37 -6.52 -1.95 6.74
CA LEU A 37 -5.08 -1.82 6.57
C LEU A 37 -4.60 -2.74 5.45
N TRP A 38 -3.75 -2.23 4.55
CA TRP A 38 -3.35 -2.96 3.35
C TRP A 38 -1.89 -2.74 2.97
N HIS A 39 -1.24 -3.83 2.60
CA HIS A 39 0.07 -3.86 1.95
C HIS A 39 -0.04 -4.76 0.71
N VAL A 40 0.21 -4.21 -0.47
CA VAL A 40 -0.03 -4.91 -1.76
C VAL A 40 1.01 -5.99 -2.08
N GLY A 41 2.21 -5.90 -1.49
CA GLY A 41 3.32 -6.81 -1.78
C GLY A 41 3.69 -6.79 -3.27
N ARG A 42 3.86 -7.98 -3.88
CA ARG A 42 4.20 -8.11 -5.31
C ARG A 42 3.09 -7.67 -6.28
N ALA A 43 1.88 -7.36 -5.82
CA ALA A 43 0.83 -6.80 -6.66
C ALA A 43 1.05 -5.29 -6.88
N SER A 44 2.25 -4.93 -7.31
CA SER A 44 2.72 -3.55 -7.44
C SER A 44 3.68 -3.40 -8.63
N HIS A 45 4.11 -2.17 -8.88
CA HIS A 45 5.04 -1.81 -9.93
C HIS A 45 6.10 -0.85 -9.39
N TYR A 46 7.29 -0.83 -9.99
CA TYR A 46 8.40 0.05 -9.57
C TYR A 46 7.97 1.52 -9.45
N VAL A 47 7.08 1.98 -10.32
CA VAL A 47 6.55 3.37 -10.31
C VAL A 47 5.80 3.74 -9.03
N TYR A 48 5.24 2.75 -8.32
CA TYR A 48 4.53 2.94 -7.04
C TYR A 48 5.43 2.79 -5.83
N GLN A 49 6.68 2.37 -6.02
CA GLN A 49 7.62 2.14 -4.93
C GLN A 49 8.48 3.38 -4.67
N PRO A 50 8.82 3.66 -3.41
CA PRO A 50 9.77 4.72 -3.08
C PRO A 50 11.09 4.55 -3.85
N GLY A 51 11.47 5.59 -4.60
CA GLY A 51 12.71 5.60 -5.38
C GLY A 51 12.77 4.58 -6.53
N GLY A 52 11.64 4.00 -6.96
CA GLY A 52 11.64 3.00 -8.02
C GLY A 52 12.13 1.60 -7.59
N SER A 53 12.19 1.35 -6.28
CA SER A 53 12.68 0.08 -5.71
C SER A 53 11.78 -1.11 -6.10
N ALA A 54 12.30 -2.33 -5.98
CA ALA A 54 11.49 -3.52 -6.21
C ALA A 54 10.40 -3.68 -5.14
N PRO A 55 9.14 -4.01 -5.50
CA PRO A 55 8.14 -4.37 -4.52
C PRO A 55 8.58 -5.58 -3.70
N ILE A 56 8.23 -5.63 -2.44
CA ILE A 56 8.59 -6.76 -1.57
C ILE A 56 7.53 -7.87 -1.60
N SER A 57 7.95 -9.11 -1.37
CA SER A 57 7.07 -10.29 -1.34
C SER A 57 7.71 -11.46 -0.61
N SER A 58 6.96 -12.52 -0.37
CA SER A 58 7.50 -13.81 0.13
C SER A 58 8.33 -14.60 -0.90
N THR A 59 8.51 -14.08 -2.12
CA THR A 59 9.17 -14.75 -3.24
C THR A 59 9.71 -13.74 -4.23
N CYS A 60 10.68 -14.13 -5.06
CA CYS A 60 11.17 -13.35 -6.20
C CYS A 60 10.36 -13.56 -7.50
N LYS A 61 9.27 -14.35 -7.45
CA LYS A 61 8.45 -14.64 -8.64
C LYS A 61 7.38 -13.56 -8.86
N PRO A 62 7.37 -12.87 -10.03
CA PRO A 62 6.33 -11.90 -10.36
C PRO A 62 4.96 -12.56 -10.56
N ILE A 63 3.91 -11.75 -10.53
CA ILE A 63 2.60 -12.16 -11.01
C ILE A 63 2.70 -12.34 -12.53
N THR A 64 2.07 -13.38 -13.06
CA THR A 64 2.11 -13.68 -14.50
C THR A 64 1.44 -12.57 -15.32
N SER A 65 1.92 -12.32 -16.54
CA SER A 65 1.39 -11.31 -17.48
C SER A 65 -0.07 -11.51 -17.92
N ARG A 66 -0.71 -12.62 -17.53
CA ARG A 66 -2.16 -12.82 -17.60
C ARG A 66 -2.92 -11.70 -16.87
N TRP A 67 -2.34 -11.14 -15.81
CA TRP A 67 -2.92 -10.07 -15.02
C TRP A 67 -2.14 -8.78 -15.26
N LYS A 68 -2.85 -7.66 -15.31
CA LYS A 68 -2.28 -6.32 -15.49
C LYS A 68 -2.69 -5.43 -14.32
N LEU A 69 -1.83 -4.49 -13.97
CA LEU A 69 -2.14 -3.40 -13.04
C LEU A 69 -2.31 -2.09 -13.81
N LEU A 70 -3.00 -1.12 -13.20
CA LEU A 70 -3.13 0.22 -13.78
C LEU A 70 -1.89 1.03 -13.45
N LEU A 71 -1.25 1.63 -14.45
CA LEU A 71 -0.15 2.58 -14.26
C LEU A 71 -0.70 4.00 -13.97
N PRO A 72 0.13 4.93 -13.46
CA PRO A 72 -0.32 6.28 -13.13
C PRO A 72 -0.87 7.08 -14.32
N ASP A 73 -0.47 6.73 -15.54
CA ASP A 73 -0.99 7.31 -16.78
C ASP A 73 -2.32 6.70 -17.24
N GLY A 74 -2.88 5.75 -16.48
CA GLY A 74 -4.11 5.03 -16.78
C GLY A 74 -3.94 3.87 -17.77
N SER A 75 -2.72 3.56 -18.22
CA SER A 75 -2.46 2.43 -19.10
C SER A 75 -2.29 1.11 -18.32
N PRO A 76 -2.55 -0.06 -18.93
CA PRO A 76 -2.28 -1.34 -18.31
C PRO A 76 -0.78 -1.69 -18.35
N GLY A 77 -0.20 -1.99 -17.19
CA GLY A 77 1.19 -2.42 -17.03
C GLY A 77 1.32 -3.85 -16.52
N ASP A 78 2.49 -4.46 -16.75
CA ASP A 78 2.86 -5.72 -16.11
C ASP A 78 3.33 -5.51 -14.67
N TYR A 79 3.16 -6.52 -13.82
CA TYR A 79 3.69 -6.52 -12.46
C TYR A 79 5.22 -6.61 -12.47
N SER A 80 5.86 -5.78 -11.65
CA SER A 80 7.32 -5.81 -11.48
C SER A 80 7.79 -7.08 -10.77
N THR A 81 9.03 -7.50 -11.06
CA THR A 81 9.67 -8.59 -10.31
C THR A 81 9.88 -8.15 -8.86
N PRO A 82 9.32 -8.87 -7.87
CA PRO A 82 9.47 -8.51 -6.48
C PRO A 82 10.81 -8.97 -5.89
N GLN A 83 11.23 -8.34 -4.81
CA GLN A 83 12.27 -8.81 -3.92
C GLN A 83 11.67 -9.75 -2.86
N ALA A 84 12.32 -10.88 -2.61
CA ALA A 84 11.94 -11.75 -1.50
C ALA A 84 12.37 -11.11 -0.17
N CYS A 85 11.43 -10.93 0.76
CA CYS A 85 11.73 -10.41 2.09
C CYS A 85 12.67 -11.34 2.85
N ALA A 86 13.68 -10.76 3.50
CA ALA A 86 14.42 -11.40 4.56
C ALA A 86 13.54 -11.54 5.81
N THR A 87 13.85 -12.53 6.65
CA THR A 87 13.09 -12.79 7.88
C THR A 87 13.06 -11.59 8.84
N SER A 88 14.14 -10.79 8.87
CA SER A 88 14.21 -9.57 9.69
C SER A 88 13.20 -8.51 9.23
N GLU A 89 13.04 -8.34 7.91
CA GLU A 89 12.12 -7.35 7.31
C GLU A 89 10.66 -7.69 7.59
N ILE A 90 10.32 -8.96 7.81
CA ILE A 90 8.95 -9.36 8.19
C ILE A 90 8.58 -8.78 9.55
N SER A 91 9.51 -8.77 10.51
CA SER A 91 9.26 -8.18 11.83
C SER A 91 8.97 -6.68 11.71
N GLU A 92 9.69 -5.98 10.83
CA GLU A 92 9.47 -4.56 10.56
C GLU A 92 8.09 -4.31 9.93
N LEU A 93 7.67 -5.14 8.97
CA LEU A 93 6.31 -5.06 8.40
C LEU A 93 5.23 -5.25 9.46
N VAL A 94 5.39 -6.21 10.38
CA VAL A 94 4.46 -6.39 11.49
C VAL A 94 4.41 -5.14 12.37
N GLN A 95 5.55 -4.48 12.61
CA GLN A 95 5.56 -3.21 13.35
C GLN A 95 4.83 -2.09 12.62
N GLN A 96 4.89 -2.02 11.28
CA GLN A 96 4.14 -1.04 10.49
C GLN A 96 2.62 -1.21 10.62
N TYR A 97 2.12 -2.45 10.71
CA TYR A 97 0.70 -2.71 10.97
C TYR A 97 0.29 -2.41 12.42
N ARG A 98 1.22 -2.50 13.37
CA ARG A 98 0.98 -2.26 14.80
C ARG A 98 0.93 -0.77 15.15
N GLN A 99 1.76 0.03 14.49
CA GLN A 99 1.87 1.48 14.70
C GLN A 99 0.53 2.16 14.41
#